data_AF-A0A6M1YK85-F1
#
_entry.id   AF-A0A6M1YK85-F1
#
_cell.length_a   1.000
_cell.length_b   1.000
_cell.length_c   1.000
_cell.angle_alpha   90.00
_cell.angle_beta   90.00
_cell.angle_gamma   90.00
#
_symmetry.space_group_name_H-M   'P 1'
#
loop_
_entity.id
_entity.type
_entity.pdbx_description
1 polymer ?
#
loop_
_entity_poly.entity_id
_entity_poly.type
_entity_poly.pdbx_seq_one_letter_code
_entity_poly.pdbx_strand_id
1 'polypeptide(L)'
;PISIHPFFWIFAALIGFLMSQTIMGTVLWIIIIVISVLVDELGHATTALIFGQYPKIELVAMGGLTSYKGKKLKYYQQFLIVLMGPVFGILLFALASLILWLNFITNPTLLATIKVMQVVNLFWSIVNLLPIIPLDGGQLLRIVLEAFFGIKGFKLSLLLGFIFAAILALVSFAVKYYLLGALFFLFAFQSFDMYRKSKNIQKCDRDENLSDILIKAQLLIKEGNKDEAQKLLEDLRSKTKEGLIYVQATHLLAFLFNDQKDRKKTYEYLLSIKDKIADDAICLLHELAFEEEDFKLVKELSASSYKLSPTMEIALKNAKAFAMLGEAKPSGGWLKTATQFDKLDLDKVLAEKYFDKVKNDPAFKHFFKK
;
A
#
# COMPACT_ATOMS: atom_id res chain seq x y z
N PRO A 1 3.34 -22.19 13.13
CA PRO A 1 4.82 -22.22 12.93
C PRO A 1 5.42 -20.90 13.43
N ILE A 2 6.63 -20.92 14.01
CA ILE A 2 7.30 -19.74 14.55
C ILE A 2 8.62 -19.54 13.78
N SER A 3 8.83 -18.34 13.25
CA SER A 3 10.10 -17.95 12.61
C SER A 3 10.60 -16.62 13.16
N ILE A 4 11.91 -16.48 13.34
CA ILE A 4 12.53 -15.27 13.86
C ILE A 4 13.43 -14.68 12.77
N HIS A 5 13.14 -13.44 12.37
CA HIS A 5 13.94 -12.75 11.38
C HIS A 5 15.27 -12.26 12.01
N PRO A 6 16.43 -12.33 11.31
CA PRO A 6 17.71 -11.89 11.87
C PRO A 6 17.72 -10.47 12.46
N PHE A 7 17.00 -9.54 11.83
CA PHE A 7 16.86 -8.17 12.33
C PHE A 7 16.17 -8.06 13.70
N PHE A 8 15.36 -9.04 14.11
CA PHE A 8 14.79 -9.08 15.46
C PHE A 8 15.90 -9.12 16.52
N TRP A 9 16.89 -9.99 16.32
CA TRP A 9 18.03 -10.12 17.24
C TRP A 9 18.85 -8.84 17.33
N ILE A 10 19.09 -8.19 16.20
CA ILE A 10 19.84 -6.92 16.13
C ILE A 10 19.09 -5.83 16.91
N PHE A 11 17.78 -5.71 16.71
CA PHE A 11 16.98 -4.70 17.39
C PHE A 11 16.84 -4.96 18.89
N ALA A 12 16.62 -6.21 19.29
CA ALA A 12 16.58 -6.61 20.69
C ALA A 12 17.93 -6.36 21.38
N ALA A 13 19.05 -6.64 20.71
CA ALA A 13 20.39 -6.33 21.21
C ALA A 13 20.63 -4.82 21.33
N LEU A 14 20.18 -4.03 20.36
CA LEU A 14 20.30 -2.57 20.40
C LEU A 14 19.53 -1.99 21.60
N ILE A 15 18.26 -2.36 21.78
CA ILE A 15 17.47 -1.93 22.94
C ILE A 15 18.14 -2.40 24.23
N GLY A 16 18.54 -3.66 24.31
CA GLY A 16 19.20 -4.22 25.49
C GLY A 16 20.47 -3.48 25.86
N PHE A 17 21.29 -3.10 24.87
CA PHE A 17 22.50 -2.31 25.09
C PHE A 17 22.17 -0.88 25.52
N LEU A 18 21.22 -0.22 24.88
CA LEU A 18 20.80 1.15 25.24
C LEU A 18 20.26 1.22 26.68
N MET A 19 19.54 0.19 27.13
CA MET A 19 18.94 0.14 28.46
C MET A 19 19.90 -0.32 29.56
N SER A 20 20.84 -1.23 29.25
CA SER A 20 21.69 -1.86 30.26
C SER A 20 23.16 -1.45 30.24
N GLN A 21 23.63 -0.91 29.11
CA GLN A 21 25.03 -0.51 28.86
C GLN A 21 26.09 -1.58 29.15
N THR A 22 25.67 -2.85 29.29
CA THR A 22 26.53 -3.98 29.62
C THR A 22 26.20 -5.19 28.75
N ILE A 23 27.17 -6.06 28.50
CA ILE A 23 26.96 -7.25 27.68
C ILE A 23 25.98 -8.21 28.35
N MET A 24 26.17 -8.49 29.65
CA MET A 24 25.28 -9.36 30.41
C MET A 24 23.85 -8.81 30.47
N GLY A 25 23.70 -7.51 30.72
CA GLY A 25 22.39 -6.86 30.70
C GLY A 25 21.74 -6.95 29.32
N THR A 26 22.51 -6.77 28.24
CA THR A 26 22.01 -6.89 26.87
C THR A 26 21.46 -8.28 26.58
N VAL A 27 22.16 -9.34 27.01
CA VAL A 27 21.69 -10.73 26.87
C VAL A 27 20.39 -10.95 27.66
N LEU A 28 20.30 -10.45 28.89
CA LEU A 28 19.07 -10.54 29.69
C LEU A 28 17.90 -9.80 29.03
N TRP A 29 18.14 -8.60 28.49
CA TRP A 29 17.13 -7.83 27.76
C TRP A 29 16.67 -8.54 26.49
N ILE A 30 17.58 -9.14 25.72
CA ILE A 30 17.20 -9.94 24.55
C ILE A 30 16.24 -11.06 24.97
N ILE A 31 16.56 -11.81 26.03
CA ILE A 31 15.71 -12.89 26.53
C ILE A 31 14.34 -12.35 26.95
N ILE A 32 14.30 -11.24 27.68
CA ILE A 32 13.04 -10.62 28.12
C ILE A 32 12.20 -10.16 26.93
N ILE A 33 12.81 -9.51 25.92
CA ILE A 33 12.11 -9.03 24.73
C ILE A 33 11.56 -10.22 23.92
N VAL A 34 12.37 -11.26 23.70
CA VAL A 34 11.94 -12.48 23.00
C VAL A 34 10.73 -13.10 23.71
N ILE A 35 10.81 -13.31 25.02
CA ILE A 35 9.73 -13.94 25.80
C ILE A 35 8.48 -13.07 25.78
N SER A 36 8.61 -11.76 26.03
CA SER A 36 7.47 -10.84 26.09
C SER A 36 6.73 -10.80 24.75
N VAL A 37 7.46 -10.60 23.64
CA VAL A 37 6.84 -10.56 22.30
C VAL A 37 6.27 -11.93 21.92
N LEU A 38 6.97 -13.02 22.22
CA LEU A 38 6.47 -14.36 21.90
C LEU A 38 5.17 -14.68 22.65
N VAL A 39 5.07 -14.33 23.93
CA VAL A 39 3.88 -14.60 24.72
C VAL A 39 2.67 -13.77 24.27
N ASP A 40 2.89 -12.52 23.88
CA ASP A 40 1.89 -11.67 23.24
C ASP A 40 1.37 -12.32 21.93
N GLU A 41 2.27 -12.71 21.02
CA GLU A 41 1.87 -13.38 19.78
C GLU A 41 1.21 -14.76 19.99
N LEU A 42 1.60 -15.47 21.06
CA LEU A 42 0.93 -16.71 21.45
C LEU A 42 -0.50 -16.45 21.92
N GLY A 43 -0.80 -15.31 22.55
CA GLY A 43 -2.17 -14.92 22.90
C GLY A 43 -3.06 -14.80 21.66
N HIS A 44 -2.57 -14.14 20.62
CA HIS A 44 -3.23 -14.08 19.32
C HIS A 44 -3.40 -15.48 18.70
N ALA A 45 -2.30 -16.23 18.59
CA ALA A 45 -2.28 -17.50 17.89
C ALA A 45 -3.16 -18.58 18.56
N THR A 46 -3.13 -18.68 19.89
CA THR A 46 -3.96 -19.64 20.63
C THR A 46 -5.44 -19.34 20.44
N THR A 47 -5.83 -18.07 20.51
CA THR A 47 -7.22 -17.65 20.27
C THR A 47 -7.64 -17.88 18.82
N ALA A 48 -6.74 -17.65 17.87
CA ALA A 48 -6.99 -17.92 16.46
C ALA A 48 -7.21 -19.41 16.18
N LEU A 49 -6.44 -20.30 16.82
CA LEU A 49 -6.63 -21.75 16.76
C LEU A 49 -8.01 -22.17 17.26
N ILE A 50 -8.47 -21.59 18.39
CA ILE A 50 -9.81 -21.85 18.94
C ILE A 50 -10.92 -21.50 17.93
N PHE A 51 -10.74 -20.43 17.15
CA PHE A 51 -11.68 -20.05 16.10
C PHE A 51 -11.44 -20.73 14.73
N GLY A 52 -10.59 -21.77 14.69
CA GLY A 52 -10.36 -22.57 13.49
C GLY A 52 -9.50 -21.89 12.42
N GLN A 53 -8.64 -20.94 12.82
CA GLN A 53 -7.55 -20.44 11.98
C GLN A 53 -6.26 -21.25 12.21
N TYR A 54 -5.39 -21.22 11.21
CA TYR A 54 -4.04 -21.73 11.27
C TYR A 54 -3.05 -20.55 11.35
N PRO A 55 -2.60 -20.17 12.55
CA PRO A 55 -1.68 -19.03 12.72
C PRO A 55 -0.23 -19.37 12.36
N LYS A 56 0.48 -18.39 11.83
CA LYS A 56 1.94 -18.39 11.67
C LYS A 56 2.49 -17.12 12.32
N ILE A 57 3.42 -17.30 13.25
CA ILE A 57 4.07 -16.23 14.01
C ILE A 57 5.42 -15.94 13.37
N GLU A 58 5.68 -14.68 13.07
CA GLU A 58 6.98 -14.19 12.60
C GLU A 58 7.47 -13.06 13.50
N LEU A 59 8.63 -13.23 14.12
CA LEU A 59 9.25 -12.16 14.91
C LEU A 59 10.13 -11.29 14.01
N VAL A 60 9.79 -10.00 13.91
CA VAL A 60 10.43 -9.00 13.04
C VAL A 60 10.99 -7.85 13.87
N ALA A 61 11.85 -7.00 13.31
CA ALA A 61 12.57 -5.97 14.07
C ALA A 61 11.68 -5.15 15.03
N MET A 62 10.45 -4.81 14.62
CA MET A 62 9.55 -3.94 15.39
C MET A 62 8.52 -4.69 16.25
N GLY A 63 8.63 -6.02 16.42
CA GLY A 63 7.69 -6.81 17.22
C GLY A 63 7.43 -8.20 16.64
N GLY A 64 6.24 -8.72 16.84
CA GLY A 64 5.77 -9.92 16.16
C GLY A 64 4.74 -9.61 15.08
N LEU A 65 4.54 -10.56 14.19
CA LEU A 65 3.48 -10.57 13.19
C LEU A 65 2.85 -11.95 13.19
N THR A 66 1.63 -12.06 13.72
CA THR A 66 0.80 -13.25 13.53
C THR A 66 -0.07 -13.11 12.28
N SER A 67 0.17 -14.00 11.32
CA SER A 67 -0.67 -14.16 10.12
C SER A 67 -1.62 -15.34 10.29
N TYR A 68 -2.81 -15.23 9.70
CA TYR A 68 -3.89 -16.21 9.88
C TYR A 68 -4.34 -16.76 8.51
N LYS A 69 -4.57 -18.06 8.43
CA LYS A 69 -5.22 -18.72 7.29
C LYS A 69 -6.40 -19.54 7.79
N GLY A 70 -7.53 -19.51 7.09
CA GLY A 70 -8.68 -20.34 7.46
C GLY A 70 -10.02 -19.69 7.13
N LYS A 71 -11.05 -20.06 7.90
CA LYS A 71 -12.43 -19.62 7.71
C LYS A 71 -12.60 -18.11 7.90
N LYS A 72 -13.62 -17.52 7.28
CA LYS A 72 -13.97 -16.12 7.55
C LYS A 72 -14.43 -15.96 9.00
N LEU A 73 -13.80 -15.01 9.72
CA LEU A 73 -14.11 -14.74 11.12
C LEU A 73 -15.14 -13.62 11.26
N LYS A 74 -16.07 -13.78 12.21
CA LYS A 74 -16.97 -12.71 12.65
C LYS A 74 -16.18 -11.61 13.36
N TYR A 75 -16.67 -10.36 13.33
CA TYR A 75 -15.97 -9.22 13.95
C TYR A 75 -15.62 -9.45 15.42
N TYR A 76 -16.50 -10.06 16.21
CA TYR A 76 -16.19 -10.36 17.63
C TYR A 76 -15.05 -11.38 17.78
N GLN A 77 -14.93 -12.35 16.86
CA GLN A 77 -13.84 -13.34 16.89
C GLN A 77 -12.51 -12.66 16.55
N GLN A 78 -12.50 -11.78 15.55
CA GLN A 78 -11.33 -10.97 15.23
C GLN A 78 -10.93 -10.08 16.40
N PHE A 79 -11.91 -9.44 17.05
CA PHE A 79 -11.69 -8.59 18.23
C PHE A 79 -11.04 -9.39 19.36
N LEU A 80 -11.57 -10.58 19.67
CA LEU A 80 -11.01 -11.43 20.72
C LEU A 80 -9.60 -11.91 20.38
N ILE A 81 -9.31 -12.29 19.14
CA ILE A 81 -7.95 -12.67 18.73
C ILE A 81 -6.97 -11.52 18.99
N VAL A 82 -7.28 -10.31 18.52
CA VAL A 82 -6.41 -9.15 18.68
C VAL A 82 -6.29 -8.74 20.15
N LEU A 83 -7.37 -8.81 20.93
CA LEU A 83 -7.32 -8.45 22.35
C LEU A 83 -6.42 -9.41 23.16
N MET A 84 -6.34 -10.68 22.76
CA MET A 84 -5.65 -11.69 23.54
C MET A 84 -4.12 -11.55 23.55
N GLY A 85 -3.51 -10.83 22.60
CA GLY A 85 -2.08 -10.50 22.67
C GLY A 85 -1.75 -9.65 23.89
N PRO A 86 -2.30 -8.43 23.98
CA PRO A 86 -2.12 -7.56 25.14
C PRO A 86 -2.59 -8.20 26.46
N VAL A 87 -3.63 -9.02 26.45
CA VAL A 87 -4.06 -9.77 27.64
C VAL A 87 -2.96 -10.72 28.12
N PHE A 88 -2.29 -11.43 27.21
CA PHE A 88 -1.18 -12.31 27.57
C PHE A 88 0.05 -11.53 28.08
N GLY A 89 0.34 -10.36 27.50
CA GLY A 89 1.32 -9.43 28.06
C GLY A 89 0.98 -8.98 29.47
N ILE A 90 -0.28 -8.61 29.73
CA ILE A 90 -0.77 -8.23 31.07
C ILE A 90 -0.68 -9.42 32.04
N LEU A 91 -0.95 -10.65 31.59
CA LEU A 91 -0.78 -11.86 32.41
C LEU A 91 0.69 -12.08 32.81
N LEU A 92 1.65 -11.83 31.92
CA LEU A 92 3.08 -11.84 32.28
C LEU A 92 3.43 -10.78 33.31
N PHE A 93 2.89 -9.56 33.16
CA PHE A 93 3.05 -8.51 34.16
C PHE A 93 2.47 -8.93 35.52
N ALA A 94 1.27 -9.51 35.54
CA ALA A 94 0.63 -9.97 36.76
C ALA A 94 1.42 -11.10 37.44
N LEU A 95 1.95 -12.05 36.65
CA LEU A 95 2.80 -13.13 37.15
C LEU A 95 4.11 -12.60 37.73
N ALA A 96 4.80 -11.69 37.03
CA ALA A 96 6.02 -11.08 37.54
C ALA A 96 5.76 -10.28 38.83
N SER A 97 4.62 -9.57 38.90
CA SER A 97 4.19 -8.84 40.09
C SER A 97 3.94 -9.77 41.28
N LEU A 98 3.26 -10.90 41.05
CA LEU A 98 3.01 -11.91 42.06
C LEU A 98 4.31 -12.51 42.60
N ILE A 99 5.25 -12.85 41.73
CA ILE A 99 6.56 -13.39 42.11
C ILE A 99 7.34 -12.40 42.98
N LEU A 100 7.34 -11.12 42.61
CA LEU A 100 8.00 -10.06 43.41
C LEU A 100 7.32 -9.86 44.76
N TRP A 101 5.99 -9.93 44.81
CA TRP A 101 5.22 -9.78 46.04
C TRP A 101 5.51 -10.90 47.06
N LEU A 102 5.69 -12.14 46.61
CA LEU A 102 6.01 -13.27 47.48
C LEU A 102 7.41 -13.18 48.12
N ASN A 103 8.29 -12.30 47.62
CA ASN A 103 9.58 -11.93 48.21
C ASN A 103 10.51 -13.11 48.59
N PHE A 104 10.44 -14.23 47.87
CA PHE A 104 11.30 -15.41 48.11
C PHE A 104 12.61 -15.38 47.30
N ILE A 105 12.80 -14.39 46.43
CA ILE A 105 13.94 -14.30 45.52
C ILE A 105 15.10 -13.58 46.18
N THR A 106 16.15 -14.34 46.51
CA THR A 106 17.37 -13.84 47.14
C THR A 106 18.47 -13.48 46.13
N ASN A 107 18.45 -14.06 44.93
CA ASN A 107 19.43 -13.76 43.90
C ASN A 107 19.17 -12.36 43.29
N PRO A 108 20.13 -11.41 43.39
CA PRO A 108 19.92 -10.03 42.95
C PRO A 108 19.72 -9.88 41.45
N THR A 109 20.37 -10.72 40.65
CA THR A 109 20.22 -10.73 39.19
C THR A 109 18.83 -11.19 38.79
N LEU A 110 18.35 -12.30 39.37
CA LEU A 110 17.01 -12.81 39.10
C LEU A 110 15.93 -11.82 39.53
N LEU A 111 16.11 -11.17 40.69
CA LEU A 111 15.22 -10.12 41.17
C LEU A 111 15.15 -8.94 40.18
N ALA A 112 16.30 -8.49 39.67
CA ALA A 112 16.36 -7.43 38.67
C ALA A 112 15.69 -7.84 37.34
N THR A 113 15.93 -9.07 36.87
CA THR A 113 15.30 -9.62 35.66
C THR A 113 13.78 -9.60 35.76
N ILE A 114 13.21 -10.04 36.89
CA ILE A 114 11.75 -10.08 37.07
C ILE A 114 11.16 -8.67 37.17
N LYS A 115 11.86 -7.73 37.83
CA LYS A 115 11.47 -6.31 37.84
C LYS A 115 11.43 -5.70 36.44
N VAL A 116 12.45 -5.98 35.62
CA VAL A 116 12.46 -5.53 34.22
C VAL A 116 11.33 -6.19 33.44
N MET A 117 11.13 -7.50 33.59
CA MET A 117 10.04 -8.23 32.93
C MET A 117 8.66 -7.68 33.30
N GLN A 118 8.44 -7.32 34.57
CA GLN A 118 7.22 -6.66 35.05
C GLN A 118 7.00 -5.34 34.30
N VAL A 119 7.96 -4.41 34.35
CA VAL A 119 7.81 -3.07 33.77
C VAL A 119 7.66 -3.15 32.24
N VAL A 120 8.46 -3.98 31.58
CA VAL A 120 8.44 -4.15 30.12
C VAL A 120 7.10 -4.70 29.65
N ASN A 121 6.57 -5.75 30.28
CA ASN A 121 5.30 -6.34 29.83
C ASN A 121 4.12 -5.38 30.04
N LEU A 122 4.11 -4.62 31.14
CA LEU A 122 3.09 -3.59 31.33
C LEU A 122 3.19 -2.49 30.27
N PHE A 123 4.40 -1.96 30.04
CA PHE A 123 4.62 -0.91 29.06
C PHE A 123 4.23 -1.38 27.65
N TRP A 124 4.70 -2.55 27.21
CA TRP A 124 4.42 -3.08 25.87
C TRP A 124 2.92 -3.32 25.69
N SER A 125 2.23 -3.86 26.71
CA SER A 125 0.77 -4.07 26.64
C SER A 125 0.01 -2.74 26.52
N ILE A 126 0.41 -1.70 27.28
CA ILE A 126 -0.22 -0.37 27.19
C ILE A 126 0.02 0.25 25.82
N VAL A 127 1.26 0.20 25.33
CA VAL A 127 1.61 0.72 24.00
C VAL A 127 0.84 -0.04 22.92
N ASN A 128 0.78 -1.36 22.98
CA ASN A 128 0.03 -2.17 22.03
C ASN A 128 -1.47 -1.83 22.02
N LEU A 129 -2.05 -1.39 23.15
CA LEU A 129 -3.45 -0.97 23.22
C LEU A 129 -3.70 0.47 22.72
N LEU A 130 -2.67 1.22 22.31
CA LEU A 130 -2.88 2.54 21.70
C LEU A 130 -3.66 2.42 20.39
N PRO A 131 -4.58 3.35 20.10
CA PRO A 131 -5.45 3.31 18.92
C PRO A 131 -4.72 3.72 17.62
N ILE A 132 -3.58 3.11 17.34
CA ILE A 132 -2.65 3.48 16.26
C ILE A 132 -2.28 2.22 15.48
N ILE A 133 -2.40 2.23 14.15
CA ILE A 133 -1.86 1.13 13.32
C ILE A 133 -0.35 1.31 13.21
N PRO A 134 0.48 0.26 13.37
CA PRO A 134 0.15 -1.17 13.34
C PRO A 134 -0.22 -1.86 14.66
N LEU A 135 -0.29 -1.13 15.78
CA LEU A 135 -0.53 -1.67 17.12
C LEU A 135 -1.93 -2.30 17.27
N ASP A 136 -2.08 -3.22 18.22
CA ASP A 136 -3.32 -3.97 18.45
C ASP A 136 -4.52 -3.08 18.75
N GLY A 137 -4.36 -2.01 19.52
CA GLY A 137 -5.41 -1.04 19.81
C GLY A 137 -5.93 -0.35 18.55
N GLY A 138 -5.06 -0.10 17.58
CA GLY A 138 -5.44 0.37 16.25
C GLY A 138 -6.27 -0.67 15.48
N GLN A 139 -5.89 -1.95 15.57
CA GLN A 139 -6.63 -3.06 14.98
C GLN A 139 -7.99 -3.28 15.67
N LEU A 140 -8.06 -3.18 16.99
CA LEU A 140 -9.29 -3.25 17.78
C LEU A 140 -10.24 -2.12 17.38
N LEU A 141 -9.74 -0.88 17.32
CA LEU A 141 -10.51 0.27 16.87
C LEU A 141 -11.04 0.08 15.44
N ARG A 142 -10.20 -0.43 14.55
CA ARG A 142 -10.59 -0.78 13.17
C ARG A 142 -11.73 -1.79 13.15
N ILE A 143 -11.60 -2.91 13.87
CA ILE A 143 -12.60 -3.98 13.93
C ILE A 143 -13.94 -3.44 14.43
N VAL A 144 -13.92 -2.65 15.50
CA VAL A 144 -15.12 -2.04 16.09
C VAL A 144 -15.77 -1.08 15.10
N LEU A 145 -15.02 -0.10 14.57
CA LEU A 145 -15.59 0.88 13.65
C LEU A 145 -16.08 0.25 12.35
N GLU A 146 -15.37 -0.77 11.85
CA GLU A 146 -15.79 -1.50 10.66
C GLU A 146 -17.06 -2.32 10.91
N ALA A 147 -17.24 -2.91 12.09
CA ALA A 147 -18.46 -3.63 12.44
C ALA A 147 -19.69 -2.71 12.42
N PHE A 148 -19.56 -1.44 12.84
CA PHE A 148 -20.67 -0.48 12.88
C PHE A 148 -20.88 0.30 11.57
N PHE A 149 -19.80 0.69 10.89
CA PHE A 149 -19.85 1.64 9.77
C PHE A 149 -19.30 1.07 8.44
N GLY A 150 -18.91 -0.20 8.42
CA GLY A 150 -18.28 -0.84 7.26
C GLY A 150 -17.01 -0.11 6.82
N ILE A 151 -16.88 0.16 5.52
CA ILE A 151 -15.69 0.82 4.95
C ILE A 151 -15.49 2.23 5.49
N LYS A 152 -16.56 2.96 5.80
CA LYS A 152 -16.42 4.28 6.43
C LYS A 152 -15.75 4.15 7.80
N GLY A 153 -16.05 3.08 8.52
CA GLY A 153 -15.41 2.73 9.79
C GLY A 153 -13.93 2.44 9.65
N PHE A 154 -13.54 1.66 8.63
CA PHE A 154 -12.13 1.43 8.31
C PHE A 154 -11.39 2.73 7.97
N LYS A 155 -11.99 3.61 7.16
CA LYS A 155 -11.38 4.92 6.83
C LYS A 155 -11.24 5.79 8.08
N LEU A 156 -12.26 5.77 8.95
CA LEU A 156 -12.26 6.50 10.21
C LEU A 156 -11.19 5.98 11.19
N SER A 157 -10.99 4.66 11.29
CA SER A 157 -9.95 4.10 12.17
C SER A 157 -8.55 4.54 11.73
N LEU A 158 -8.29 4.61 10.42
CA LEU A 158 -7.02 5.10 9.88
C LEU A 158 -6.80 6.59 10.17
N LEU A 159 -7.86 7.40 10.02
CA LEU A 159 -7.80 8.83 10.32
C LEU A 159 -7.54 9.08 11.81
N LEU A 160 -8.25 8.38 12.69
CA LEU A 160 -8.05 8.47 14.13
C LEU A 160 -6.65 8.01 14.51
N GLY A 161 -6.19 6.87 14.00
CA GLY A 161 -4.83 6.38 14.24
C GLY A 161 -3.74 7.36 13.80
N PHE A 162 -3.92 8.02 12.66
CA PHE A 162 -3.05 9.11 12.22
C PHE A 162 -3.04 10.27 13.23
N ILE A 163 -4.21 10.75 13.65
CA ILE A 163 -4.32 11.87 14.60
C ILE A 163 -3.65 11.53 15.93
N PHE A 164 -3.94 10.35 16.50
CA PHE A 164 -3.34 9.90 17.76
C PHE A 164 -1.81 9.78 17.64
N ALA A 165 -1.31 9.14 16.58
CA ALA A 165 0.12 8.99 16.36
C ALA A 165 0.81 10.34 16.14
N ALA A 166 0.20 11.27 15.40
CA ALA A 166 0.76 12.60 15.17
C ALA A 166 0.85 13.42 16.48
N ILE A 167 -0.17 13.35 17.33
CA ILE A 167 -0.14 14.01 18.66
C ILE A 167 0.97 13.42 19.52
N LEU A 168 1.08 12.09 19.60
CA LEU A 168 2.14 11.43 20.38
C LEU A 168 3.54 11.75 19.84
N ALA A 169 3.70 11.85 18.52
CA ALA A 169 4.95 12.24 17.90
C ALA A 169 5.35 13.67 18.31
N LEU A 170 4.42 14.63 18.20
CA LEU A 170 4.64 16.02 18.56
C LEU A 170 4.98 16.19 20.05
N VAL A 171 4.23 15.52 20.93
CA VAL A 171 4.50 15.54 22.39
C VAL A 171 5.87 14.94 22.69
N SER A 172 6.21 13.81 22.08
CA SER A 172 7.51 13.15 22.28
C SER A 172 8.67 14.03 21.84
N PHE A 173 8.54 14.73 20.70
CA PHE A 173 9.55 15.69 20.25
C PHE A 173 9.66 16.90 21.19
N ALA A 174 8.54 17.42 21.68
CA ALA A 174 8.53 18.55 22.61
C ALA A 174 9.24 18.23 23.93
N VAL A 175 9.09 16.99 24.43
CA VAL A 175 9.75 16.51 25.66
C VAL A 175 11.16 15.93 25.38
N LYS A 176 11.69 16.09 24.16
CA LYS A 176 13.03 15.63 23.72
C LYS A 176 13.23 14.11 23.70
N TYR A 177 12.15 13.32 23.71
CA TYR A 177 12.18 11.89 23.44
C TYR A 177 12.21 11.64 21.93
N TYR A 178 13.29 12.04 21.25
CA TYR A 178 13.39 12.04 19.79
C TYR A 178 13.17 10.67 19.15
N LEU A 179 13.68 9.59 19.75
CA LEU A 179 13.49 8.23 19.23
C LEU A 179 12.02 7.82 19.24
N LEU A 180 11.32 8.10 20.35
CA LEU A 180 9.89 7.82 20.49
C LEU A 180 9.05 8.70 19.55
N GLY A 181 9.44 9.98 19.41
CA GLY A 181 8.83 10.90 18.46
C GLY A 181 8.96 10.43 17.01
N ALA A 182 10.15 9.96 16.62
CA ALA A 182 10.39 9.42 15.29
C ALA A 182 9.58 8.14 15.03
N LEU A 183 9.43 7.26 16.03
CA LEU A 183 8.61 6.06 15.94
C LEU A 183 7.13 6.39 15.71
N PHE A 184 6.54 7.27 16.53
CA PHE A 184 5.14 7.66 16.35
C PHE A 184 4.92 8.49 15.09
N PHE A 185 5.92 9.27 14.65
CA PHE A 185 5.87 9.95 13.36
C PHE A 185 5.79 8.93 12.20
N LEU A 186 6.58 7.86 12.25
CA LEU A 186 6.51 6.78 11.27
C LEU A 186 5.12 6.12 11.25
N PHE A 187 4.54 5.83 12.41
CA PHE A 187 3.18 5.27 12.51
C PHE A 187 2.10 6.24 12.01
N ALA A 188 2.26 7.54 12.26
CA ALA A 188 1.39 8.57 11.71
C ALA A 188 1.47 8.60 10.18
N PHE A 189 2.68 8.61 9.64
CA PHE A 189 2.91 8.58 8.19
C PHE A 189 2.30 7.31 7.56
N GLN A 190 2.51 6.15 8.16
CA GLN A 190 1.94 4.88 7.70
C GLN A 190 0.41 4.91 7.71
N SER A 191 -0.21 5.39 8.80
CA SER A 191 -1.67 5.53 8.92
C SER A 191 -2.22 6.50 7.87
N PHE A 192 -1.53 7.61 7.63
CA PHE A 192 -1.89 8.58 6.59
C PHE A 192 -1.78 8.01 5.18
N ASP A 193 -0.69 7.29 4.86
CA ASP A 193 -0.53 6.66 3.55
C ASP A 193 -1.60 5.60 3.30
N MET A 194 -1.90 4.76 4.30
CA MET A 194 -3.01 3.81 4.26
C MET A 194 -4.35 4.51 4.07
N TYR A 195 -4.61 5.61 4.79
CA TYR A 195 -5.83 6.41 4.63
C TYR A 195 -5.95 6.97 3.21
N ARG A 196 -4.87 7.55 2.69
CA ARG A 196 -4.80 8.08 1.32
C ARG A 196 -5.11 7.00 0.28
N LYS A 197 -4.47 5.83 0.39
CA LYS A 197 -4.71 4.68 -0.50
C LYS A 197 -6.14 4.14 -0.36
N SER A 198 -6.69 4.16 0.85
CA SER A 198 -8.05 3.69 1.10
C SER A 198 -9.14 4.52 0.43
N LYS A 199 -8.86 5.77 0.02
CA LYS A 199 -9.85 6.63 -0.66
C LYS A 199 -10.45 5.96 -1.89
N ASN A 200 -9.65 5.16 -2.60
CA ASN A 200 -10.06 4.45 -3.82
C ASN A 200 -10.73 3.09 -3.56
N ILE A 201 -10.77 2.61 -2.31
CA ILE A 201 -11.38 1.33 -1.93
C ILE A 201 -12.89 1.53 -1.76
N GLN A 202 -13.66 0.68 -2.45
CA GLN A 202 -15.11 0.57 -2.42
C GLN A 202 -15.58 -0.74 -1.76
N LYS A 203 -16.90 -0.86 -1.51
CA LYS A 203 -17.50 -2.04 -0.84
C LYS A 203 -17.30 -3.34 -1.61
N CYS A 204 -17.41 -3.27 -2.93
CA CYS A 204 -17.10 -4.38 -3.81
C CYS A 204 -15.67 -4.90 -3.64
N ASP A 205 -14.69 -4.03 -3.40
CA ASP A 205 -13.28 -4.40 -3.27
C ASP A 205 -12.96 -5.24 -2.03
N ARG A 206 -13.92 -5.37 -1.10
CA ARG A 206 -13.82 -6.23 0.08
C ARG A 206 -14.67 -7.49 0.00
N ASP A 207 -15.38 -7.68 -1.10
CA ASP A 207 -16.13 -8.91 -1.32
C ASP A 207 -15.16 -10.00 -1.80
N GLU A 208 -14.96 -11.01 -0.96
CA GLU A 208 -14.12 -12.16 -1.27
C GLU A 208 -14.63 -12.89 -2.53
N ASN A 209 -15.94 -12.98 -2.75
CA ASN A 209 -16.46 -13.63 -3.94
C ASN A 209 -16.09 -12.87 -5.22
N LEU A 210 -16.17 -11.53 -5.19
CA LEU A 210 -15.77 -10.71 -6.33
C LEU A 210 -14.25 -10.76 -6.57
N SER A 211 -13.49 -10.85 -5.48
CA SER A 211 -12.03 -11.02 -5.55
C SER A 211 -11.65 -12.38 -6.12
N ASP A 212 -12.33 -13.45 -5.72
CA ASP A 212 -12.13 -14.81 -6.22
C ASP A 212 -12.52 -14.92 -7.70
N ILE A 213 -13.59 -14.25 -8.14
CA ILE A 213 -13.95 -14.16 -9.57
C ILE A 213 -12.84 -13.49 -10.36
N LEU A 214 -12.25 -12.40 -9.84
CA LEU A 214 -11.13 -11.72 -10.49
C LEU A 214 -9.90 -12.62 -10.60
N ILE A 215 -9.54 -13.33 -9.53
CA ILE A 215 -8.43 -14.29 -9.52
C ILE A 215 -8.71 -15.41 -10.53
N LYS A 216 -9.93 -15.95 -10.56
CA LYS A 216 -10.33 -16.97 -11.53
C LYS A 216 -10.18 -16.48 -12.97
N ALA A 217 -10.61 -15.25 -13.27
CA ALA A 217 -10.45 -14.66 -14.59
C ALA A 217 -8.96 -14.52 -14.98
N GLN A 218 -8.09 -14.11 -14.06
CA GLN A 218 -6.65 -14.04 -14.31
C GLN A 218 -6.03 -15.42 -14.57
N LEU A 219 -6.48 -16.46 -13.89
CA LEU A 219 -6.04 -17.84 -14.14
C LEU A 219 -6.46 -18.30 -15.54
N LEU A 220 -7.71 -18.06 -15.93
CA LEU A 220 -8.22 -18.40 -17.27
C LEU A 220 -7.44 -17.69 -18.38
N ILE A 221 -7.05 -16.42 -18.19
CA ILE A 221 -6.18 -15.70 -19.14
C ILE A 221 -4.82 -16.41 -19.28
N LYS A 222 -4.22 -16.84 -18.17
CA LYS A 222 -2.93 -17.56 -18.17
C LYS A 222 -3.02 -18.94 -18.83
N GLU A 223 -4.15 -19.61 -18.68
CA GLU A 223 -4.44 -20.91 -19.30
C GLU A 223 -4.82 -20.77 -20.79
N GLY A 224 -4.96 -19.54 -21.31
CA GLY A 224 -5.33 -19.28 -22.70
C GLY A 224 -6.83 -19.29 -22.98
N ASN A 225 -7.68 -19.54 -21.97
CA ASN A 225 -9.13 -19.51 -22.09
C ASN A 225 -9.67 -18.06 -21.99
N LYS A 226 -9.35 -17.26 -23.00
CA LYS A 226 -9.63 -15.82 -23.05
C LYS A 226 -11.12 -15.49 -23.15
N ASP A 227 -11.92 -16.31 -23.82
CA ASP A 227 -13.35 -16.06 -24.01
C ASP A 227 -14.15 -16.20 -22.70
N GLU A 228 -13.85 -17.22 -21.90
CA GLU A 228 -14.48 -17.39 -20.59
C GLU A 228 -14.02 -16.29 -19.62
N ALA A 229 -12.73 -15.94 -19.64
CA ALA A 229 -12.20 -14.84 -18.86
C ALA A 229 -12.90 -13.52 -19.19
N GLN A 230 -13.10 -13.21 -20.48
CA GLN A 230 -13.78 -12.00 -20.92
C GLN A 230 -15.20 -11.91 -20.35
N LYS A 231 -16.00 -12.99 -20.45
CA LYS A 231 -17.37 -13.02 -19.89
C LYS A 231 -17.40 -12.78 -18.39
N LEU A 232 -16.48 -13.41 -17.65
CA LEU A 232 -16.37 -13.22 -16.20
C LEU A 232 -16.00 -11.78 -15.85
N LEU A 233 -15.08 -11.18 -16.59
CA LEU A 233 -14.66 -9.81 -16.35
C LEU A 233 -15.75 -8.79 -16.71
N GLU A 234 -16.53 -9.02 -17.78
CA GLU A 234 -17.66 -8.17 -18.14
C GLU A 234 -18.75 -8.19 -17.06
N ASP A 235 -19.11 -9.39 -16.56
CA ASP A 235 -20.02 -9.57 -15.44
C ASP A 235 -19.49 -8.87 -14.17
N LEU A 236 -18.21 -9.08 -13.84
CA LEU A 236 -17.55 -8.47 -12.69
C LEU A 236 -17.53 -6.93 -12.78
N ARG A 237 -17.22 -6.38 -13.96
CA ARG A 237 -17.23 -4.94 -14.22
C ARG A 237 -18.64 -4.36 -14.03
N SER A 238 -19.66 -5.05 -14.51
CA SER A 238 -21.07 -4.63 -14.36
C SER A 238 -21.55 -4.60 -12.92
N LYS A 239 -21.07 -5.55 -12.09
CA LYS A 239 -21.40 -5.67 -10.67
C LYS A 239 -20.68 -4.65 -9.80
N THR A 240 -19.44 -4.30 -10.16
CA THR A 240 -18.58 -3.43 -9.35
C THR A 240 -18.79 -1.95 -9.64
N LYS A 241 -18.90 -1.56 -10.92
CA LYS A 241 -19.08 -0.17 -11.44
C LYS A 241 -18.01 0.86 -11.07
N GLU A 242 -17.36 0.70 -9.92
CA GLU A 242 -16.28 1.52 -9.38
C GLU A 242 -15.43 0.68 -8.41
N GLY A 243 -14.32 1.24 -7.91
CA GLY A 243 -13.39 0.55 -7.02
C GLY A 243 -12.20 -0.08 -7.73
N LEU A 244 -11.33 -0.72 -6.95
CA LEU A 244 -10.11 -1.38 -7.43
C LEU A 244 -10.42 -2.60 -8.31
N ILE A 245 -11.41 -3.43 -7.93
CA ILE A 245 -11.82 -4.60 -8.71
C ILE A 245 -12.38 -4.15 -10.06
N TYR A 246 -13.17 -3.07 -10.10
CA TYR A 246 -13.66 -2.49 -11.35
C TYR A 246 -12.50 -2.04 -12.25
N VAL A 247 -11.53 -1.32 -11.68
CA VAL A 247 -10.35 -0.83 -12.43
C VAL A 247 -9.54 -2.00 -12.99
N GLN A 248 -9.25 -3.01 -12.17
CA GLN A 248 -8.49 -4.19 -12.60
C GLN A 248 -9.25 -5.01 -13.65
N ALA A 249 -10.56 -5.22 -13.48
CA ALA A 249 -11.37 -5.93 -14.46
C ALA A 249 -11.42 -5.18 -15.80
N THR A 250 -11.60 -3.86 -15.76
CA THR A 250 -11.62 -3.00 -16.95
C THR A 250 -10.26 -2.99 -17.66
N HIS A 251 -9.16 -2.96 -16.90
CA HIS A 251 -7.82 -3.05 -17.44
C HIS A 251 -7.58 -4.39 -18.15
N LEU A 252 -7.92 -5.52 -17.51
CA LEU A 252 -7.78 -6.84 -18.14
C LEU A 252 -8.63 -6.97 -19.42
N LEU A 253 -9.86 -6.46 -19.40
CA LEU A 253 -10.71 -6.43 -20.59
C LEU A 253 -10.11 -5.61 -21.73
N ALA A 254 -9.55 -4.43 -21.43
CA ALA A 254 -8.89 -3.63 -22.45
C ALA A 254 -7.76 -4.40 -23.13
N PHE A 255 -6.91 -5.10 -22.37
CA PHE A 255 -5.82 -5.89 -22.95
C PHE A 255 -6.33 -7.10 -23.75
N LEU A 256 -7.42 -7.75 -23.32
CA LEU A 256 -8.05 -8.82 -24.10
C LEU A 256 -8.60 -8.31 -25.44
N PHE A 257 -9.25 -7.14 -25.46
CA PHE A 257 -9.69 -6.52 -26.72
C PHE A 257 -8.52 -6.06 -27.58
N ASN A 258 -7.43 -5.60 -26.97
CA ASN A 258 -6.22 -5.21 -27.69
C ASN A 258 -5.59 -6.42 -28.41
N ASP A 259 -5.53 -7.58 -27.74
CA ASP A 259 -5.07 -8.85 -28.34
C ASP A 259 -5.97 -9.29 -29.51
N GLN A 260 -7.27 -9.01 -29.45
CA GLN A 260 -8.23 -9.26 -30.51
C GLN A 260 -8.16 -8.21 -31.65
N LYS A 261 -7.28 -7.21 -31.54
CA LYS A 261 -7.17 -6.05 -32.45
C LYS A 261 -8.43 -5.16 -32.48
N ASP A 262 -9.31 -5.27 -31.47
CA ASP A 262 -10.45 -4.38 -31.29
C ASP A 262 -9.99 -3.09 -30.58
N ARG A 263 -9.35 -2.21 -31.36
CA ARG A 263 -8.76 -0.97 -30.85
C ARG A 263 -9.79 -0.01 -30.27
N LYS A 264 -10.98 0.04 -30.87
CA LYS A 264 -12.05 0.94 -30.43
C LYS A 264 -12.54 0.57 -29.03
N LYS A 265 -12.83 -0.72 -28.78
CA LYS A 265 -13.19 -1.14 -27.42
C LYS A 265 -12.03 -0.97 -26.45
N THR A 266 -10.81 -1.28 -26.86
CA THR A 266 -9.62 -1.05 -26.01
C THR A 266 -9.56 0.40 -25.54
N TYR A 267 -9.76 1.35 -26.46
CA TYR A 267 -9.81 2.77 -26.16
C TYR A 267 -10.93 3.12 -25.18
N GLU A 268 -12.17 2.72 -25.46
CA GLU A 268 -13.33 2.99 -24.62
C GLU A 268 -13.16 2.46 -23.18
N TYR A 269 -12.58 1.27 -23.03
CA TYR A 269 -12.32 0.67 -21.72
C TYR A 269 -11.23 1.42 -20.96
N LEU A 270 -10.07 1.68 -21.57
CA LEU A 270 -8.99 2.42 -20.93
C LEU A 270 -9.41 3.86 -20.60
N LEU A 271 -10.16 4.52 -21.48
CA LEU A 271 -10.69 5.86 -21.25
C LEU A 271 -11.58 5.90 -20.00
N SER A 272 -12.40 4.86 -19.78
CA SER A 272 -13.30 4.79 -18.62
C SER A 272 -12.58 4.71 -17.26
N ILE A 273 -11.28 4.40 -17.26
CA ILE A 273 -10.44 4.30 -16.07
C ILE A 273 -9.21 5.21 -16.11
N LYS A 274 -9.17 6.20 -17.03
CA LYS A 274 -7.98 7.02 -17.33
C LYS A 274 -7.24 7.60 -16.11
N ASP A 275 -7.96 7.97 -15.06
CA ASP A 275 -7.39 8.59 -13.85
C ASP A 275 -6.75 7.56 -12.88
N LYS A 276 -6.93 6.26 -13.17
CA LYS A 276 -6.54 5.12 -12.32
C LYS A 276 -5.84 4.02 -13.12
N ILE A 277 -5.44 4.27 -14.36
CA ILE A 277 -4.72 3.27 -15.18
C ILE A 277 -3.31 3.04 -14.64
N ALA A 278 -2.82 1.83 -14.88
CA ALA A 278 -1.44 1.47 -14.60
C ALA A 278 -0.49 2.10 -15.65
N ASP A 279 0.78 2.28 -15.27
CA ASP A 279 1.78 2.96 -16.08
C ASP A 279 1.98 2.30 -17.46
N ASP A 280 1.88 0.97 -17.53
CA ASP A 280 1.98 0.20 -18.78
C ASP A 280 0.85 0.50 -19.78
N ALA A 281 -0.34 0.85 -19.28
CA ALA A 281 -1.50 1.21 -20.11
C ALA A 281 -1.51 2.68 -20.57
N ILE A 282 -0.71 3.56 -19.97
CA ILE A 282 -0.67 4.99 -20.32
C ILE A 282 -0.24 5.19 -21.78
N CYS A 283 0.83 4.51 -22.21
CA CYS A 283 1.32 4.61 -23.58
C CYS A 283 0.31 4.06 -24.60
N LEU A 284 -0.38 2.95 -24.26
CA LEU A 284 -1.41 2.37 -25.12
C LEU A 284 -2.63 3.30 -25.23
N LEU A 285 -3.10 3.86 -24.12
CA LEU A 285 -4.21 4.85 -24.15
C LEU A 285 -3.82 6.10 -24.94
N HIS A 286 -2.58 6.58 -24.79
CA HIS A 286 -2.05 7.73 -25.54
C HIS A 286 -2.05 7.46 -27.05
N GLU A 287 -1.60 6.28 -27.46
CA GLU A 287 -1.62 5.85 -28.85
C GLU A 287 -3.04 5.76 -29.41
N LEU A 288 -3.94 5.06 -28.72
CA LEU A 288 -5.33 4.91 -29.13
C LEU A 288 -6.07 6.24 -29.18
N ALA A 289 -5.80 7.15 -28.24
CA ALA A 289 -6.37 8.50 -28.23
C ALA A 289 -5.96 9.30 -29.47
N PHE A 290 -4.72 9.13 -29.95
CA PHE A 290 -4.27 9.78 -31.17
C PHE A 290 -5.01 9.25 -32.42
N GLU A 291 -5.30 7.95 -32.44
CA GLU A 291 -5.98 7.27 -33.54
C GLU A 291 -7.47 7.60 -33.62
N GLU A 292 -8.12 7.77 -32.46
CA GLU A 292 -9.50 8.25 -32.34
C GLU A 292 -9.60 9.79 -32.44
N GLU A 293 -8.51 10.48 -32.79
CA GLU A 293 -8.40 11.94 -32.92
C GLU A 293 -8.78 12.73 -31.64
N ASP A 294 -8.70 12.11 -30.45
CA ASP A 294 -8.85 12.78 -29.16
C ASP A 294 -7.55 13.50 -28.76
N PHE A 295 -7.25 14.58 -29.49
CA PHE A 295 -6.03 15.37 -29.27
C PHE A 295 -5.98 16.02 -27.88
N LYS A 296 -7.13 16.23 -27.22
CA LYS A 296 -7.18 16.76 -25.85
C LYS A 296 -6.61 15.74 -24.86
N LEU A 297 -7.00 14.48 -24.99
CA LEU A 297 -6.47 13.41 -24.16
C LEU A 297 -5.00 13.12 -24.46
N VAL A 298 -4.58 13.15 -25.73
CA VAL A 298 -3.16 13.03 -26.10
C VAL A 298 -2.33 14.12 -25.41
N LYS A 299 -2.83 15.37 -25.40
CA LYS A 299 -2.21 16.48 -24.67
C LYS A 299 -2.14 16.20 -23.16
N GLU A 300 -3.22 15.73 -22.54
CA GLU A 300 -3.27 15.41 -21.11
C GLU A 300 -2.21 14.35 -20.73
N LEU A 301 -2.04 13.34 -21.57
CA LEU A 301 -1.11 12.22 -21.32
C LEU A 301 0.33 12.49 -21.77
N SER A 302 0.58 13.58 -22.51
CA SER A 302 1.85 13.82 -23.22
C SER A 302 3.12 13.71 -22.35
N ALA A 303 3.12 14.28 -21.16
CA ALA A 303 4.26 14.22 -20.24
C ALA A 303 4.45 12.84 -19.62
N SER A 304 3.35 12.19 -19.21
CA SER A 304 3.37 10.87 -18.57
C SER A 304 3.80 9.79 -19.56
N SER A 305 3.25 9.78 -20.77
CA SER A 305 3.60 8.80 -21.81
C SER A 305 5.06 8.91 -22.23
N TYR A 306 5.58 10.13 -22.40
CA TYR A 306 6.98 10.34 -22.77
C TYR A 306 7.97 10.00 -21.63
N LYS A 307 7.60 10.29 -20.38
CA LYS A 307 8.42 9.91 -19.21
C LYS A 307 8.57 8.39 -19.10
N LEU A 308 7.51 7.64 -19.41
CA LEU A 308 7.49 6.18 -19.36
C LEU A 308 8.20 5.55 -20.56
N SER A 309 8.01 6.11 -21.76
CA SER A 309 8.61 5.61 -22.98
C SER A 309 9.11 6.79 -23.84
N PRO A 310 10.36 7.22 -23.68
CA PRO A 310 10.91 8.37 -24.41
C PRO A 310 11.30 7.97 -25.83
N THR A 311 10.30 7.87 -26.71
CA THR A 311 10.47 7.48 -28.11
C THR A 311 10.14 8.61 -29.06
N MET A 312 10.73 8.55 -30.27
CA MET A 312 10.43 9.47 -31.37
C MET A 312 8.92 9.49 -31.69
N GLU A 313 8.28 8.33 -31.68
CA GLU A 313 6.86 8.19 -32.03
C GLU A 313 5.94 8.93 -31.06
N ILE A 314 6.17 8.78 -29.75
CA ILE A 314 5.40 9.50 -28.72
C ILE A 314 5.61 11.01 -28.84
N ALA A 315 6.84 11.46 -29.05
CA ALA A 315 7.14 12.87 -29.25
C ALA A 315 6.44 13.43 -30.49
N LEU A 316 6.38 12.67 -31.59
CA LEU A 316 5.65 13.07 -32.81
C LEU A 316 4.14 13.12 -32.59
N LYS A 317 3.55 12.09 -31.97
CA LYS A 317 2.12 12.06 -31.62
C LYS A 317 1.75 13.27 -30.74
N ASN A 318 2.58 13.59 -29.75
CA ASN A 318 2.45 14.82 -28.95
C ASN A 318 2.50 16.08 -29.81
N ALA A 319 3.54 16.24 -30.63
CA ALA A 319 3.70 17.42 -31.50
C ALA A 319 2.49 17.64 -32.42
N LYS A 320 2.01 16.57 -33.06
CA LYS A 320 0.84 16.57 -33.94
C LYS A 320 -0.44 16.92 -33.18
N ALA A 321 -0.65 16.38 -31.97
CA ALA A 321 -1.81 16.70 -31.17
C ALA A 321 -1.85 18.17 -30.73
N PHE A 322 -0.73 18.72 -30.23
CA PHE A 322 -0.64 20.15 -29.90
C PHE A 322 -0.86 21.03 -31.14
N ALA A 323 -0.36 20.63 -32.31
CA ALA A 323 -0.60 21.35 -33.56
C ALA A 323 -2.09 21.37 -33.93
N MET A 324 -2.79 20.24 -33.81
CA MET A 324 -4.22 20.14 -34.07
C MET A 324 -5.07 20.97 -33.11
N LEU A 325 -4.59 21.19 -31.88
CA LEU A 325 -5.18 22.09 -30.89
C LEU A 325 -4.81 23.57 -31.12
N GLY A 326 -3.96 23.89 -32.09
CA GLY A 326 -3.51 25.26 -32.38
C GLY A 326 -2.43 25.78 -31.43
N GLU A 327 -1.79 24.90 -30.64
CA GLU A 327 -0.80 25.28 -29.64
C GLU A 327 0.61 25.22 -30.23
N ALA A 328 0.99 26.28 -30.95
CA ALA A 328 2.25 26.40 -31.70
C ALA A 328 3.51 26.14 -30.87
N LYS A 329 3.65 26.77 -29.70
CA LYS A 329 4.86 26.65 -28.87
C LYS A 329 5.11 25.23 -28.35
N PRO A 330 4.16 24.54 -27.67
CA PRO A 330 4.38 23.16 -27.22
C PRO A 330 4.49 22.17 -28.39
N SER A 331 3.78 22.41 -29.50
CA SER A 331 3.94 21.58 -30.71
C SER A 331 5.37 21.62 -31.25
N GLY A 332 5.96 22.82 -31.39
CA GLY A 332 7.35 22.99 -31.82
C GLY A 332 8.35 22.37 -30.85
N GLY A 333 8.09 22.49 -29.54
CA GLY A 333 8.91 21.84 -28.51
C GLY A 333 8.96 20.33 -28.64
N TRP A 334 7.80 19.67 -28.75
CA TRP A 334 7.72 18.22 -28.94
C TRP A 334 8.31 17.76 -30.27
N LEU A 335 8.11 18.53 -31.34
CA LEU A 335 8.69 18.20 -32.64
C LEU A 335 10.22 18.30 -32.60
N LYS A 336 10.77 19.31 -31.91
CA LYS A 336 12.21 19.40 -31.64
C LYS A 336 12.72 18.20 -30.83
N THR A 337 11.96 17.74 -29.84
CA THR A 337 12.29 16.49 -29.12
C THR A 337 12.33 15.29 -30.06
N ALA A 338 11.37 15.16 -30.97
CA ALA A 338 11.37 14.08 -31.97
C ALA A 338 12.58 14.16 -32.92
N THR A 339 13.06 15.36 -33.28
CA THR A 339 14.25 15.53 -34.14
C THR A 339 15.56 15.13 -33.48
N GLN A 340 15.59 14.88 -32.15
CA GLN A 340 16.79 14.38 -31.47
C GLN A 340 17.10 12.91 -31.81
N PHE A 341 16.16 12.20 -32.44
CA PHE A 341 16.36 10.83 -32.91
C PHE A 341 16.82 10.83 -34.37
N ASP A 342 17.91 10.11 -34.69
CA ASP A 342 18.66 10.13 -35.98
C ASP A 342 17.90 9.62 -37.24
N LYS A 343 16.56 9.64 -37.25
CA LYS A 343 15.74 9.04 -38.31
C LYS A 343 14.57 9.90 -38.81
N LEU A 344 14.47 11.16 -38.40
CA LEU A 344 13.32 12.00 -38.74
C LEU A 344 13.59 12.92 -39.94
N ASP A 345 12.87 12.69 -41.04
CA ASP A 345 12.76 13.64 -42.15
C ASP A 345 11.78 14.76 -41.78
N LEU A 346 12.32 15.88 -41.30
CA LEU A 346 11.55 17.00 -40.78
C LEU A 346 10.66 17.65 -41.84
N ASP A 347 11.14 17.78 -43.09
CA ASP A 347 10.39 18.42 -44.17
C ASP A 347 9.15 17.60 -44.52
N LYS A 348 9.30 16.26 -44.56
CA LYS A 348 8.18 15.35 -44.78
C LYS A 348 7.14 15.42 -43.65
N VAL A 349 7.59 15.50 -42.40
CA VAL A 349 6.69 15.59 -41.23
C VAL A 349 5.94 16.92 -41.21
N LEU A 350 6.62 18.03 -41.51
CA LEU A 350 6.01 19.36 -41.55
C LEU A 350 5.00 19.52 -42.70
N ALA A 351 5.12 18.71 -43.75
CA ALA A 351 4.14 18.64 -44.84
C ALA A 351 2.84 17.90 -44.46
N GLU A 352 2.79 17.20 -43.32
CA GLU A 352 1.58 16.53 -42.87
C GLU A 352 0.47 17.51 -42.44
N LYS A 353 -0.79 17.15 -42.69
CA LYS A 353 -2.00 17.94 -42.38
C LYS A 353 -2.08 18.42 -40.92
N TYR A 354 -1.45 17.72 -39.98
CA TYR A 354 -1.50 18.03 -38.55
C TYR A 354 -0.91 19.40 -38.23
N PHE A 355 0.09 19.87 -38.99
CA PHE A 355 0.79 21.11 -38.72
C PHE A 355 0.18 22.34 -39.42
N ASP A 356 -0.86 22.18 -40.23
CA ASP A 356 -1.44 23.25 -41.02
C ASP A 356 -1.88 24.47 -40.19
N LYS A 357 -2.37 24.22 -38.96
CA LYS A 357 -2.82 25.27 -38.03
C LYS A 357 -1.67 26.07 -37.41
N VAL A 358 -0.47 25.51 -37.31
CA VAL A 358 0.65 26.09 -36.56
C VAL A 358 1.88 26.40 -37.41
N LYS A 359 1.99 25.85 -38.63
CA LYS A 359 3.18 25.98 -39.49
C LYS A 359 3.57 27.42 -39.81
N ASN A 360 2.62 28.36 -39.79
CA ASN A 360 2.85 29.77 -40.05
C ASN A 360 3.10 30.61 -38.78
N ASP A 361 2.88 30.03 -37.60
CA ASP A 361 3.02 30.72 -36.33
C ASP A 361 4.51 31.03 -36.03
N PRO A 362 4.87 32.28 -35.70
CA PRO A 362 6.24 32.66 -35.35
C PRO A 362 6.84 31.83 -34.19
N ALA A 363 6.04 31.47 -33.18
CA ALA A 363 6.48 30.70 -32.03
C ALA A 363 6.79 29.24 -32.39
N PHE A 364 6.08 28.66 -33.36
CA PHE A 364 6.40 27.34 -33.90
C PHE A 364 7.69 27.38 -34.74
N LYS A 365 7.80 28.37 -35.65
CA LYS A 365 8.99 28.54 -36.52
C LYS A 365 10.28 28.76 -35.73
N HIS A 366 10.21 29.37 -34.55
CA HIS A 366 11.39 29.63 -33.70
C HIS A 366 12.17 28.35 -33.35
N PHE A 367 11.52 27.19 -33.26
CA PHE A 367 12.19 25.92 -32.94
C PHE A 367 13.09 25.39 -34.06
N PHE A 368 12.92 25.88 -35.30
CA PHE A 368 13.61 25.40 -36.50
C PHE A 368 14.47 26.46 -37.19
N LYS A 369 14.49 27.69 -36.64
CA LYS A 369 15.46 28.70 -37.07
C LYS A 369 16.82 28.32 -36.49
N LYS A 370 17.80 28.11 -37.37
CA LYS A 370 19.21 27.95 -37.00
C LYS A 370 19.76 29.21 -36.34
#